data_AF-A0A7S3BKN3-F1
#
_entry.id   AF-A0A7S3BKN3-F1
#
_cell.length_a   1.000
_cell.length_b   1.000
_cell.length_c   1.000
_cell.angle_alpha   90.00
_cell.angle_beta   90.00
_cell.angle_gamma   90.00
#
_symmetry.space_group_name_H-M   'P 1'
#
loop_
_entity.id
_entity.type
_entity.pdbx_description
1 polymer ?
#
loop_
_entity_poly.entity_id
_entity_poly.type
_entity_poly.pdbx_seq_one_letter_code
_entity_poly.pdbx_strand_id
1 'polypeptide(L)'
;DEAAREAREARRAAADAVQRATAEAERRAVALEADARDRLDAATRAADRERSRLEEEHEAARVAWERELDRRVADALSAREGELRAAAEAERDAQLEMVVQRLGEEQEAAAQATLAAAEADAKERVSAQAAMAARARKEAADADERFRLATKARKEAAARAEAAEGAAAALREQLAEARREAEALRTRGEGDRGAAAQARAQLERSAEERVRDAEERARRAEASAAAAQEAAVNEAAAVDTRVRAVLAQRDAAIRSLADELGAMKVELGR
;
A
#
# COMPACT_ATOMS: atom_id res chain seq x y z
N ASP A 1 -91.44 -119.49 -64.40
CA ASP A 1 -90.00 -119.35 -64.69
C ASP A 1 -89.59 -118.00 -65.28
N GLU A 2 -90.31 -117.44 -66.25
CA GLU A 2 -90.05 -116.09 -66.78
C GLU A 2 -90.11 -114.99 -65.70
N ALA A 3 -91.16 -114.97 -64.87
CA ALA A 3 -91.26 -114.04 -63.74
C ALA A 3 -90.06 -114.13 -62.77
N ALA A 4 -89.45 -115.32 -62.64
CA ALA A 4 -88.28 -115.53 -61.80
C ALA A 4 -86.97 -115.10 -62.49
N ARG A 5 -86.92 -115.02 -63.83
CA ARG A 5 -85.80 -114.41 -64.58
C ARG A 5 -85.89 -112.89 -64.52
N GLU A 6 -87.06 -112.32 -64.78
CA GLU A 6 -87.30 -110.88 -64.68
C GLU A 6 -86.98 -110.34 -63.28
N ALA A 7 -87.38 -111.07 -62.22
CA ALA A 7 -87.03 -110.69 -60.85
C ALA A 7 -85.52 -110.75 -60.56
N ARG A 8 -84.76 -111.63 -61.23
CA ARG A 8 -83.30 -111.73 -61.07
C ARG A 8 -82.57 -110.67 -61.90
N GLU A 9 -83.07 -110.36 -63.08
CA GLU A 9 -82.57 -109.27 -63.92
C GLU A 9 -82.83 -107.91 -63.28
N ALA A 10 -84.02 -107.70 -62.72
CA ALA A 10 -84.33 -106.51 -61.94
C ALA A 10 -83.43 -106.37 -60.71
N ARG A 11 -83.13 -107.48 -60.00
CA ARG A 11 -82.20 -107.47 -58.86
C ARG A 11 -80.75 -107.19 -59.28
N ARG A 12 -80.28 -107.73 -60.41
CA ARG A 12 -78.94 -107.42 -60.94
C ARG A 12 -78.85 -105.97 -61.39
N ALA A 13 -79.83 -105.47 -62.13
CA ALA A 13 -79.90 -104.07 -62.54
C ALA A 13 -79.94 -103.13 -61.33
N ALA A 14 -80.68 -103.49 -60.27
CA ALA A 14 -80.71 -102.74 -59.01
C ALA A 14 -79.36 -102.80 -58.28
N ALA A 15 -78.72 -103.97 -58.21
CA ALA A 15 -77.39 -104.11 -57.62
C ALA A 15 -76.32 -103.32 -58.39
N ASP A 16 -76.36 -103.33 -59.73
CA ASP A 16 -75.46 -102.56 -60.59
C ASP A 16 -75.72 -101.05 -60.49
N ALA A 17 -76.97 -100.65 -60.28
CA ALA A 17 -77.33 -99.27 -60.01
C ALA A 17 -76.81 -98.82 -58.64
N VAL A 18 -76.93 -99.67 -57.61
CA VAL A 18 -76.36 -99.41 -56.29
C VAL A 18 -74.84 -99.35 -56.35
N GLN A 19 -74.17 -100.31 -56.99
CA GLN A 19 -72.70 -100.29 -57.15
C GLN A 19 -72.21 -99.04 -57.89
N ARG A 20 -72.91 -98.61 -58.96
CA ARG A 20 -72.58 -97.35 -59.66
C ARG A 20 -72.81 -96.13 -58.77
N ALA A 21 -73.92 -96.08 -58.04
CA ALA A 21 -74.22 -94.99 -57.11
C ALA A 21 -73.22 -94.93 -55.97
N THR A 22 -72.80 -96.07 -55.42
CA THR A 22 -71.76 -96.17 -54.38
C THR A 22 -70.41 -95.74 -54.92
N ALA A 23 -69.98 -96.25 -56.08
CA ALA A 23 -68.72 -95.85 -56.70
C ALA A 23 -68.70 -94.36 -57.06
N GLU A 24 -69.84 -93.79 -57.46
CA GLU A 24 -69.97 -92.35 -57.69
C GLU A 24 -69.97 -91.54 -56.39
N ALA A 25 -70.62 -92.03 -55.33
CA ALA A 25 -70.56 -91.43 -54.01
C ALA A 25 -69.14 -91.44 -53.44
N GLU A 26 -68.40 -92.54 -53.59
CA GLU A 26 -67.00 -92.66 -53.19
C GLU A 26 -66.11 -91.69 -53.97
N ARG A 27 -66.26 -91.61 -55.30
CA ARG A 27 -65.52 -90.61 -56.10
C ARG A 27 -65.81 -89.19 -55.66
N ARG A 28 -67.07 -88.85 -55.37
CA ARG A 28 -67.45 -87.52 -54.87
C ARG A 28 -66.89 -87.26 -53.46
N ALA A 29 -66.91 -88.27 -52.58
CA ALA A 29 -66.36 -88.17 -51.23
C ALA A 29 -64.84 -87.95 -51.26
N VAL A 30 -64.10 -88.70 -52.07
CA VAL A 30 -62.65 -88.52 -52.28
C VAL A 30 -62.35 -87.14 -52.86
N ALA A 31 -63.14 -86.68 -53.83
CA ALA A 31 -62.98 -85.33 -54.39
C ALA A 31 -63.23 -84.22 -53.36
N LEU A 32 -64.24 -84.38 -52.49
CA LEU A 32 -64.51 -83.45 -51.40
C LEU A 32 -63.42 -83.48 -50.32
N GLU A 33 -62.87 -84.65 -50.01
CA GLU A 33 -61.78 -84.79 -49.06
C GLU A 33 -60.49 -84.14 -49.60
N ALA A 34 -60.20 -84.33 -50.88
CA ALA A 34 -59.07 -83.66 -51.54
C ALA A 34 -59.25 -82.13 -51.54
N ASP A 35 -60.42 -81.62 -51.92
CA ASP A 35 -60.71 -80.17 -51.86
C ASP A 35 -60.64 -79.63 -50.42
N ALA A 36 -61.13 -80.37 -49.43
CA ALA A 36 -61.04 -79.97 -48.03
C ALA A 36 -59.59 -79.91 -47.53
N ARG A 37 -58.74 -80.87 -47.94
CA ARG A 37 -57.30 -80.87 -47.62
C ARG A 37 -56.57 -79.74 -48.34
N ASP A 38 -56.84 -79.53 -49.63
CA ASP A 38 -56.24 -78.43 -50.39
C ASP A 38 -56.61 -77.07 -49.79
N ARG A 39 -57.86 -76.89 -49.34
CA ARG A 39 -58.30 -75.69 -48.61
C ARG A 39 -57.61 -75.54 -47.25
N LEU A 40 -57.45 -76.62 -46.50
CA LEU A 40 -56.75 -76.59 -45.21
C LEU A 40 -55.26 -76.25 -45.38
N ASP A 41 -54.59 -76.82 -46.38
CA ASP A 41 -53.19 -76.53 -46.70
C ASP A 41 -53.01 -75.12 -47.25
N ALA A 42 -53.98 -74.61 -48.03
CA ALA A 42 -54.00 -73.23 -48.47
C ALA A 42 -54.18 -72.26 -47.29
N ALA A 43 -55.10 -72.57 -46.37
CA ALA A 43 -55.33 -71.78 -45.16
C ALA A 43 -54.11 -71.79 -44.23
N THR A 44 -53.46 -72.95 -44.06
CA THR A 44 -52.26 -73.09 -43.24
C THR A 44 -51.10 -72.28 -43.82
N ARG A 45 -50.84 -72.39 -45.13
CA ARG A 45 -49.82 -71.55 -45.80
C ARG A 45 -50.15 -70.06 -45.78
N ALA A 46 -51.43 -69.68 -45.78
CA ALA A 46 -51.82 -68.29 -45.59
C ALA A 46 -51.52 -67.82 -44.16
N ALA A 47 -51.84 -68.64 -43.16
CA ALA A 47 -51.55 -68.37 -41.76
C ALA A 47 -50.03 -68.30 -41.47
N ASP A 48 -49.22 -69.20 -42.03
CA ASP A 48 -47.77 -69.20 -41.86
C ASP A 48 -47.11 -67.96 -42.48
N ARG A 49 -47.61 -67.51 -43.65
CA ARG A 49 -47.16 -66.27 -44.28
C ARG A 49 -47.52 -65.05 -43.46
N GLU A 50 -48.74 -65.00 -42.94
CA GLU A 50 -49.16 -63.91 -42.05
C GLU A 50 -48.34 -63.90 -40.76
N ARG A 51 -48.10 -65.08 -40.16
CA ARG A 51 -47.23 -65.20 -38.99
C ARG A 51 -45.82 -64.70 -39.28
N SER A 52 -45.23 -65.11 -40.40
CA SER A 52 -43.88 -64.66 -40.79
C SER A 52 -43.83 -63.15 -41.00
N ARG A 53 -44.85 -62.59 -41.68
CA ARG A 53 -45.00 -61.13 -41.85
C ARG A 53 -45.11 -60.41 -40.50
N LEU A 54 -45.91 -60.91 -39.57
CA LEU A 54 -46.06 -60.34 -38.23
C LEU A 54 -44.75 -60.43 -37.43
N GLU A 55 -44.02 -61.55 -37.50
CA GLU A 55 -42.72 -61.71 -36.86
C GLU A 55 -41.69 -60.71 -37.41
N GLU A 56 -41.66 -60.49 -38.73
CA GLU A 56 -40.82 -59.47 -39.38
C GLU A 56 -41.22 -58.05 -38.96
N GLU A 57 -42.53 -57.73 -38.92
CA GLU A 57 -43.05 -56.43 -38.47
C GLU A 57 -42.71 -56.18 -36.98
N HIS A 58 -42.82 -57.21 -36.14
CA HIS A 58 -42.45 -57.14 -34.72
C HIS A 58 -40.94 -56.95 -34.52
N GLU A 59 -40.09 -57.67 -35.26
CA GLU A 59 -38.64 -57.52 -35.17
C GLU A 59 -38.19 -56.16 -35.70
N ALA A 60 -38.78 -55.69 -36.80
CA ALA A 60 -38.53 -54.35 -37.32
C ALA A 60 -38.94 -53.27 -36.30
N ALA A 61 -40.10 -53.42 -35.64
CA ALA A 61 -40.53 -52.54 -34.57
C ALA A 61 -39.60 -52.59 -33.35
N ARG A 62 -39.12 -53.78 -32.97
CA ARG A 62 -38.16 -53.97 -31.87
C ARG A 62 -36.85 -53.25 -32.16
N VAL A 63 -36.25 -53.47 -33.33
CA VAL A 63 -34.99 -52.81 -33.74
C VAL A 63 -35.17 -51.29 -33.84
N ALA A 64 -36.29 -50.82 -34.38
CA ALA A 64 -36.58 -49.38 -34.45
C ALA A 64 -36.71 -48.77 -33.05
N TRP A 65 -37.37 -49.46 -32.12
CA TRP A 65 -37.50 -49.03 -30.74
C TRP A 65 -36.17 -49.06 -29.97
N GLU A 66 -35.35 -50.11 -30.15
CA GLU A 66 -34.01 -50.19 -29.55
C GLU A 66 -33.12 -49.03 -30.02
N ARG A 67 -33.10 -48.73 -31.33
CA ARG A 67 -32.35 -47.58 -31.86
C ARG A 67 -32.86 -46.23 -31.36
N GLU A 68 -34.17 -46.10 -31.16
CA GLU A 68 -34.76 -44.90 -30.57
C GLU A 68 -34.38 -44.75 -29.09
N LEU A 69 -34.40 -45.85 -28.34
CA LEU A 69 -33.97 -45.89 -26.95
C LEU A 69 -32.50 -45.48 -26.84
N ASP A 70 -31.63 -46.07 -27.65
CA ASP A 70 -30.20 -45.75 -27.68
C ASP A 70 -29.96 -44.26 -28.02
N ARG A 71 -30.70 -43.74 -29.01
CA ARG A 71 -30.61 -42.31 -29.36
C ARG A 71 -31.03 -41.42 -28.20
N ARG A 72 -32.17 -41.69 -27.58
CA ARG A 72 -32.67 -40.90 -26.44
C ARG A 72 -31.74 -40.97 -25.24
N VAL A 73 -31.14 -42.14 -24.97
CA VAL A 73 -30.14 -42.30 -23.92
C VAL A 73 -28.88 -41.49 -24.24
N ALA A 74 -28.37 -41.58 -25.46
CA ALA A 74 -27.22 -40.80 -25.90
C ALA A 74 -27.47 -39.28 -25.80
N ASP A 75 -28.64 -38.82 -26.26
CA ASP A 75 -29.05 -37.41 -26.19
C ASP A 75 -29.17 -36.94 -24.73
N ALA A 76 -29.77 -37.76 -23.85
CA ALA A 76 -29.90 -37.44 -22.42
C ALA A 76 -28.54 -37.39 -21.70
N LEU A 77 -27.64 -38.33 -21.99
CA LEU A 77 -26.29 -38.35 -21.43
C LEU A 77 -25.47 -37.15 -21.92
N SER A 78 -25.56 -36.82 -23.21
CA SER A 78 -24.88 -35.65 -23.81
C SER A 78 -25.38 -34.34 -23.21
N ALA A 79 -26.69 -34.18 -23.07
CA ALA A 79 -27.28 -33.01 -22.40
C ALA A 79 -26.79 -32.89 -20.95
N ARG A 80 -26.75 -34.01 -20.21
CA ARG A 80 -26.27 -34.03 -18.83
C ARG A 80 -24.78 -33.71 -18.71
N GLU A 81 -23.96 -34.19 -19.64
CA GLU A 81 -22.54 -33.84 -19.70
C GLU A 81 -22.35 -32.34 -19.95
N GLY A 82 -23.12 -31.77 -20.88
CA GLY A 82 -23.12 -30.33 -21.15
C GLY A 82 -23.50 -29.50 -19.92
N GLU A 83 -24.56 -29.88 -19.19
CA GLU A 83 -24.96 -29.23 -17.94
C GLU A 83 -23.89 -29.30 -16.86
N LEU A 84 -23.27 -30.46 -16.66
CA LEU A 84 -22.24 -30.66 -15.64
C LEU A 84 -20.99 -29.84 -15.97
N ARG A 85 -20.59 -29.77 -17.24
CA ARG A 85 -19.47 -28.94 -17.68
C ARG A 85 -19.76 -27.46 -17.46
N ALA A 86 -20.94 -26.99 -17.86
CA ALA A 86 -21.35 -25.59 -17.64
C ALA A 86 -21.41 -25.22 -16.15
N ALA A 87 -21.90 -26.11 -15.30
CA ALA A 87 -21.94 -25.89 -13.86
C ALA A 87 -20.52 -25.82 -13.24
N ALA A 88 -19.61 -26.70 -13.67
CA ALA A 88 -18.22 -26.70 -13.20
C ALA A 88 -17.44 -25.46 -13.67
N GLU A 89 -17.68 -24.99 -14.90
CA GLU A 89 -17.10 -23.74 -15.42
C GLU A 89 -17.61 -22.53 -14.64
N ALA A 90 -18.92 -22.44 -14.38
CA ALA A 90 -19.50 -21.36 -13.59
C ALA A 90 -18.98 -21.35 -12.13
N GLU A 91 -18.79 -22.53 -11.51
CA GLU A 91 -18.18 -22.63 -10.19
C GLU A 91 -16.71 -22.19 -10.20
N ARG A 92 -15.94 -22.63 -11.20
CA ARG A 92 -14.55 -22.20 -11.37
C ARG A 92 -14.45 -20.69 -11.55
N ASP A 93 -15.30 -20.10 -12.36
CA ASP A 93 -15.31 -18.65 -12.61
C ASP A 93 -15.68 -17.88 -11.33
N ALA A 94 -16.67 -18.35 -10.57
CA ALA A 94 -17.02 -17.76 -9.27
C ALA A 94 -15.88 -17.88 -8.24
N GLN A 95 -15.19 -19.02 -8.19
CA GLN A 95 -14.02 -19.21 -7.33
C GLN A 95 -12.86 -18.29 -7.75
N LEU A 96 -12.62 -18.13 -9.06
CA LEU A 96 -11.60 -17.22 -9.58
C LEU A 96 -11.94 -15.76 -9.25
N GLU A 97 -13.19 -15.34 -9.40
CA GLU A 97 -13.65 -14.00 -9.04
C GLU A 97 -13.43 -13.73 -7.54
N MET A 98 -13.80 -14.69 -6.67
CA MET A 98 -13.54 -14.58 -5.23
C MET A 98 -12.05 -14.48 -4.89
N VAL A 99 -11.20 -15.26 -5.55
CA VAL A 99 -9.73 -15.21 -5.33
C VAL A 99 -9.16 -13.87 -5.81
N VAL A 100 -9.59 -13.38 -6.98
CA VAL A 100 -9.15 -12.07 -7.50
C VAL A 100 -9.60 -10.94 -6.58
N GLN A 101 -10.86 -10.96 -6.11
CA GLN A 101 -11.37 -9.96 -5.16
C GLN A 101 -10.56 -9.96 -3.86
N ARG A 102 -10.35 -11.14 -3.27
CA ARG A 102 -9.58 -11.28 -2.03
C ARG A 102 -8.13 -10.85 -2.20
N LEU A 103 -7.48 -11.22 -3.30
CA LEU A 103 -6.12 -10.77 -3.61
C LEU A 103 -6.09 -9.25 -3.80
N GLY A 104 -7.11 -8.65 -4.43
CA GLY A 104 -7.24 -7.20 -4.56
C GLY A 104 -7.32 -6.50 -3.20
N GLU A 105 -8.18 -6.98 -2.31
CA GLU A 105 -8.33 -6.46 -0.93
C GLU A 105 -7.04 -6.64 -0.12
N GLU A 106 -6.37 -7.79 -0.21
CA GLU A 106 -5.10 -8.06 0.47
C GLU A 106 -3.97 -7.15 -0.04
N GLN A 107 -3.88 -6.92 -1.36
CA GLN A 107 -2.91 -6.00 -1.97
C GLN A 107 -3.19 -4.54 -1.59
N GLU A 108 -4.45 -4.11 -1.59
CA GLU A 108 -4.84 -2.77 -1.17
C GLU A 108 -4.50 -2.53 0.31
N ALA A 109 -4.80 -3.49 1.19
CA ALA A 109 -4.47 -3.40 2.60
C ALA A 109 -2.95 -3.34 2.84
N ALA A 110 -2.17 -4.15 2.12
CA ALA A 110 -0.70 -4.12 2.18
C ALA A 110 -0.11 -2.78 1.69
N ALA A 111 -0.67 -2.22 0.60
CA ALA A 111 -0.29 -0.91 0.08
C ALA A 111 -0.59 0.21 1.09
N GLN A 112 -1.79 0.22 1.68
CA GLN A 112 -2.19 1.19 2.70
C GLN A 112 -1.29 1.11 3.95
N ALA A 113 -0.96 -0.11 4.40
CA ALA A 113 -0.06 -0.32 5.53
C ALA A 113 1.36 0.19 5.25
N THR A 114 1.88 -0.05 4.04
CA THR A 114 3.21 0.43 3.61
C THR A 114 3.25 1.95 3.56
N LEU A 115 2.21 2.58 2.99
CA LEU A 115 2.09 4.03 2.95
C LEU A 115 2.03 4.64 4.35
N ALA A 116 1.19 4.08 5.23
CA ALA A 116 1.07 4.55 6.61
C ALA A 116 2.39 4.44 7.39
N ALA A 117 3.15 3.35 7.18
CA ALA A 117 4.45 3.17 7.82
C ALA A 117 5.48 4.21 7.34
N ALA A 118 5.55 4.47 6.04
CA ALA A 118 6.44 5.49 5.50
C ALA A 118 6.05 6.90 5.93
N GLU A 119 4.75 7.22 6.00
CA GLU A 119 4.28 8.51 6.52
C GLU A 119 4.65 8.71 8.00
N ALA A 120 4.60 7.65 8.80
CA ALA A 120 5.03 7.69 10.20
C ALA A 120 6.54 7.96 10.32
N ASP A 121 7.38 7.23 9.57
CA ASP A 121 8.84 7.46 9.54
C ASP A 121 9.17 8.87 9.05
N ALA A 122 8.50 9.36 8.00
CA ALA A 122 8.67 10.73 7.52
C ALA A 122 8.33 11.77 8.60
N LYS A 123 7.24 11.57 9.36
CA LYS A 123 6.87 12.45 10.49
C LYS A 123 7.94 12.43 11.58
N GLU A 124 8.49 11.27 11.92
CA GLU A 124 9.57 11.13 12.90
C GLU A 124 10.84 11.85 12.46
N ARG A 125 11.26 11.66 11.20
CA ARG A 125 12.42 12.35 10.61
C ARG A 125 12.23 13.86 10.58
N VAL A 126 11.07 14.35 10.14
CA VAL A 126 10.74 15.79 10.14
C VAL A 126 10.76 16.35 11.56
N SER A 127 10.24 15.60 12.55
CA SER A 127 10.27 16.01 13.96
C SER A 127 11.70 16.09 14.51
N ALA A 128 12.58 15.14 14.15
CA ALA A 128 13.99 15.19 14.51
C ALA A 128 14.70 16.41 13.89
N GLN A 129 14.46 16.70 12.61
CA GLN A 129 14.99 17.89 11.93
C GLN A 129 14.48 19.19 12.54
N ALA A 130 13.20 19.25 12.94
CA ALA A 130 12.62 20.39 13.63
C ALA A 130 13.27 20.61 15.01
N ALA A 131 13.54 19.53 15.76
CA ALA A 131 14.22 19.61 17.04
C ALA A 131 15.68 20.12 16.90
N MET A 132 16.41 19.68 15.88
CA MET A 132 17.75 20.20 15.59
C MET A 132 17.72 21.69 15.22
N ALA A 133 16.79 22.11 14.37
CA ALA A 133 16.62 23.52 14.02
C ALA A 133 16.23 24.37 15.23
N ALA A 134 15.39 23.85 16.14
CA ALA A 134 15.03 24.54 17.38
C ALA A 134 16.24 24.71 18.32
N ARG A 135 17.10 23.68 18.46
CA ARG A 135 18.35 23.77 19.21
C ARG A 135 19.30 24.81 18.62
N ALA A 136 19.46 24.84 17.30
CA ALA A 136 20.29 25.84 16.62
C ALA A 136 19.76 27.27 16.85
N ARG A 137 18.44 27.50 16.77
CA ARG A 137 17.83 28.81 17.07
C ARG A 137 18.06 29.25 18.52
N LYS A 138 17.99 28.31 19.47
CA LYS A 138 18.30 28.60 20.87
C LYS A 138 19.76 29.02 21.03
N GLU A 139 20.68 28.29 20.40
CA GLU A 139 22.12 28.63 20.42
C GLU A 139 22.37 30.03 19.84
N ALA A 140 21.67 30.40 18.76
CA ALA A 140 21.72 31.76 18.21
C ALA A 140 21.25 32.83 19.20
N ALA A 141 20.10 32.59 19.87
CA ALA A 141 19.59 33.51 20.88
C ALA A 141 20.57 33.64 22.08
N ASP A 142 21.19 32.54 22.51
CA ASP A 142 22.18 32.53 23.59
C ASP A 142 23.48 33.27 23.18
N ALA A 143 23.88 33.20 21.91
CA ALA A 143 25.01 33.96 21.37
C ALA A 143 24.70 35.46 21.28
N ASP A 144 23.50 35.82 20.83
CA ASP A 144 23.03 37.21 20.77
C ASP A 144 22.97 37.85 22.17
N GLU A 145 22.52 37.11 23.19
CA GLU A 145 22.52 37.60 24.57
C GLU A 145 23.94 37.86 25.07
N ARG A 146 24.89 36.94 24.78
CA ARG A 146 26.31 37.14 25.12
C ARG A 146 26.90 38.36 24.42
N PHE A 147 26.58 38.57 23.15
CA PHE A 147 26.98 39.78 22.42
C PHE A 147 26.41 41.07 23.03
N ARG A 148 25.13 41.06 23.43
CA ARG A 148 24.48 42.20 24.12
C ARG A 148 25.17 42.52 25.44
N LEU A 149 25.45 41.50 26.26
CA LEU A 149 26.15 41.66 27.54
C LEU A 149 27.59 42.18 27.35
N ALA A 150 28.34 41.62 26.41
CA ALA A 150 29.70 42.07 26.10
C ALA A 150 29.72 43.53 25.61
N THR A 151 28.75 43.91 24.78
CA THR A 151 28.59 45.29 24.31
C THR A 151 28.27 46.25 25.46
N LYS A 152 27.40 45.85 26.40
CA LYS A 152 27.11 46.64 27.61
C LYS A 152 28.37 46.79 28.47
N ALA A 153 29.10 45.71 28.72
CA ALA A 153 30.34 45.71 29.50
C ALA A 153 31.40 46.64 28.89
N ARG A 154 31.53 46.67 27.55
CA ARG A 154 32.42 47.63 26.87
C ARG A 154 32.01 49.08 27.11
N LYS A 155 30.72 49.40 26.99
CA LYS A 155 30.22 50.77 27.27
C LYS A 155 30.50 51.19 28.71
N GLU A 156 30.29 50.28 29.67
CA GLU A 156 30.58 50.55 31.08
C GLU A 156 32.08 50.69 31.35
N ALA A 157 32.93 49.88 30.71
CA ALA A 157 34.38 49.99 30.82
C ALA A 157 34.90 51.32 30.24
N ALA A 158 34.38 51.73 29.08
CA ALA A 158 34.69 53.02 28.47
C ALA A 158 34.27 54.18 29.38
N ALA A 159 33.05 54.17 29.94
CA ALA A 159 32.60 55.20 30.88
C ALA A 159 33.45 55.27 32.16
N ARG A 160 33.93 54.12 32.67
CA ARG A 160 34.87 54.09 33.79
C ARG A 160 36.24 54.63 33.42
N ALA A 161 36.71 54.39 32.20
CA ALA A 161 37.95 54.94 31.70
C ALA A 161 37.88 56.47 31.60
N GLU A 162 36.81 57.01 31.01
CA GLU A 162 36.54 58.45 30.96
C GLU A 162 36.47 59.06 32.37
N ALA A 163 35.81 58.40 33.33
CA ALA A 163 35.75 58.87 34.72
C ALA A 163 37.12 58.85 35.41
N ALA A 164 37.94 57.83 35.15
CA ALA A 164 39.30 57.74 35.68
C ALA A 164 40.20 58.84 35.09
N GLU A 165 40.08 59.11 33.79
CA GLU A 165 40.77 60.22 33.12
C GLU A 165 40.31 61.59 33.64
N GLY A 166 39.01 61.78 33.86
CA GLY A 166 38.47 63.00 34.48
C GLY A 166 38.96 63.22 35.92
N ALA A 167 38.98 62.16 36.74
CA ALA A 167 39.53 62.21 38.10
C ALA A 167 41.04 62.48 38.10
N ALA A 168 41.77 61.89 37.16
CA ALA A 168 43.19 62.15 36.94
C ALA A 168 43.45 63.62 36.57
N ALA A 169 42.63 64.19 35.68
CA ALA A 169 42.70 65.61 35.32
C ALA A 169 42.42 66.52 36.53
N ALA A 170 41.39 66.22 37.33
CA ALA A 170 41.07 66.99 38.53
C ALA A 170 42.19 66.93 39.58
N LEU A 171 42.81 65.75 39.78
CA LEU A 171 43.97 65.60 40.66
C LEU A 171 45.18 66.40 40.16
N ARG A 172 45.42 66.45 38.84
CA ARG A 172 46.48 67.29 38.25
C ARG A 172 46.20 68.78 38.47
N GLU A 173 44.95 69.22 38.35
CA GLU A 173 44.55 70.60 38.59
C GLU A 173 44.71 70.99 40.07
N GLN A 174 44.25 70.15 40.99
CA GLN A 174 44.45 70.33 42.44
C GLN A 174 45.94 70.35 42.80
N LEU A 175 46.75 69.47 42.21
CA LEU A 175 48.20 69.52 42.36
C LEU A 175 48.77 70.84 41.84
N ALA A 176 48.37 71.31 40.66
CA ALA A 176 48.82 72.58 40.10
C ALA A 176 48.41 73.80 40.95
N GLU A 177 47.24 73.76 41.58
CA GLU A 177 46.78 74.79 42.52
C GLU A 177 47.57 74.75 43.83
N ALA A 178 47.72 73.57 44.46
CA ALA A 178 48.58 73.38 45.62
C ALA A 178 50.04 73.80 45.34
N ARG A 179 50.52 73.61 44.11
CA ARG A 179 51.83 74.10 43.64
C ARG A 179 51.92 75.64 43.67
N ARG A 180 50.88 76.33 43.17
CA ARG A 180 50.78 77.81 43.14
C ARG A 180 50.66 78.40 44.55
N GLU A 181 49.82 77.80 45.40
CA GLU A 181 49.64 78.24 46.79
C GLU A 181 50.92 78.08 47.63
N ALA A 182 51.58 76.92 47.52
CA ALA A 182 52.85 76.67 48.20
C ALA A 182 53.97 77.63 47.71
N GLU A 183 53.95 78.02 46.44
CA GLU A 183 54.88 79.02 45.91
C GLU A 183 54.58 80.44 46.43
N ALA A 184 53.30 80.78 46.62
CA ALA A 184 52.88 82.04 47.22
C ALA A 184 53.18 82.13 48.73
N LEU A 185 53.31 80.99 49.44
CA LEU A 185 53.78 80.94 50.83
C LEU A 185 55.31 81.05 50.92
N ARG A 186 56.03 80.45 49.96
CA ARG A 186 57.50 80.54 49.85
C ARG A 186 57.99 81.98 49.76
N THR A 187 57.28 82.85 49.04
CA THR A 187 57.62 84.27 48.90
C THR A 187 57.37 85.10 50.18
N ARG A 188 56.62 84.56 51.16
CA ARG A 188 56.32 85.22 52.45
C ARG A 188 57.29 84.89 53.59
N GLY A 189 58.21 83.92 53.42
CA GLY A 189 59.46 83.88 54.17
C GLY A 189 59.50 83.25 55.58
N GLU A 190 58.67 82.27 55.93
CA GLU A 190 58.73 81.60 57.24
C GLU A 190 59.55 80.28 57.25
N GLY A 191 60.51 80.17 58.17
CA GLY A 191 60.89 78.94 58.89
C GLY A 191 61.40 77.69 58.16
N ASP A 192 60.51 76.77 57.79
CA ASP A 192 60.84 75.34 57.57
C ASP A 192 60.89 74.94 56.08
N ARG A 193 61.75 75.61 55.33
CA ARG A 193 61.80 75.54 53.85
C ARG A 193 62.15 74.16 53.28
N GLY A 194 62.90 73.33 54.03
CA GLY A 194 63.35 72.02 53.57
C GLY A 194 62.32 70.90 53.74
N ALA A 195 61.61 70.88 54.87
CA ALA A 195 60.65 69.83 55.20
C ALA A 195 59.37 69.93 54.35
N ALA A 196 58.85 71.15 54.15
CA ALA A 196 57.68 71.39 53.30
C ALA A 196 57.94 71.04 51.82
N ALA A 197 59.15 71.32 51.32
CA ALA A 197 59.53 70.98 49.95
C ALA A 197 59.62 69.45 49.73
N GLN A 198 60.16 68.70 50.70
CA GLN A 198 60.22 67.24 50.62
C GLN A 198 58.84 66.58 50.72
N ALA A 199 57.99 67.03 51.65
CA ALA A 199 56.62 66.54 51.79
C ALA A 199 55.79 66.76 50.51
N ARG A 200 55.95 67.93 49.87
CA ARG A 200 55.32 68.24 48.58
C ARG A 200 55.83 67.35 47.45
N ALA A 201 57.15 67.19 47.33
CA ALA A 201 57.73 66.32 46.30
C ALA A 201 57.33 64.84 46.47
N GLN A 202 57.01 64.39 47.69
CA GLN A 202 56.47 63.06 47.95
C GLN A 202 54.98 62.96 47.58
N LEU A 203 54.17 63.95 47.96
CA LEU A 203 52.73 63.98 47.63
C LEU A 203 52.49 64.08 46.12
N GLU A 204 53.26 64.92 45.41
CA GLU A 204 53.17 65.03 43.95
C GLU A 204 53.51 63.71 43.26
N ARG A 205 54.61 63.06 43.64
CA ARG A 205 54.98 61.74 43.09
C ARG A 205 53.93 60.68 43.39
N SER A 206 53.40 60.62 44.61
CA SER A 206 52.38 59.64 44.99
C SER A 206 51.05 59.88 44.28
N ALA A 207 50.65 61.13 44.09
CA ALA A 207 49.44 61.47 43.35
C ALA A 207 49.59 61.18 41.85
N GLU A 208 50.74 61.51 41.25
CA GLU A 208 51.06 61.17 39.86
C GLU A 208 51.09 59.65 39.62
N GLU A 209 51.64 58.89 40.56
CA GLU A 209 51.67 57.42 40.50
C GLU A 209 50.27 56.81 40.62
N ARG A 210 49.45 57.26 41.58
CA ARG A 210 48.05 56.81 41.71
C ARG A 210 47.21 57.15 40.48
N VAL A 211 47.45 58.31 39.87
CA VAL A 211 46.79 58.72 38.62
C VAL A 211 47.19 57.79 37.48
N ARG A 212 48.49 57.52 37.31
CA ARG A 212 48.98 56.58 36.28
C ARG A 212 48.40 55.17 36.49
N ASP A 213 48.36 54.69 37.72
CA ASP A 213 47.79 53.38 38.06
C ASP A 213 46.28 53.30 37.80
N ALA A 214 45.55 54.40 38.01
CA ALA A 214 44.12 54.46 37.71
C ALA A 214 43.86 54.48 36.21
N GLU A 215 44.59 55.32 35.45
CA GLU A 215 44.51 55.40 33.98
C GLU A 215 44.92 54.06 33.33
N GLU A 216 45.98 53.42 33.82
CA GLU A 216 46.43 52.14 33.27
C GLU A 216 45.43 51.01 33.56
N ARG A 217 44.86 50.96 34.77
CA ARG A 217 43.78 50.00 35.09
C ARG A 217 42.54 50.21 34.23
N ALA A 218 42.15 51.46 34.00
CA ALA A 218 41.06 51.82 33.09
C ALA A 218 41.32 51.34 31.66
N ARG A 219 42.50 51.64 31.10
CA ARG A 219 42.89 51.19 29.74
C ARG A 219 42.92 49.67 29.61
N ARG A 220 43.44 48.97 30.62
CA ARG A 220 43.43 47.49 30.63
C ARG A 220 42.01 46.93 30.67
N ALA A 221 41.12 47.52 31.47
CA ALA A 221 39.71 47.11 31.55
C ALA A 221 38.97 47.34 30.22
N GLU A 222 39.21 48.47 29.57
CA GLU A 222 38.65 48.78 28.25
C GLU A 222 39.16 47.81 27.18
N ALA A 223 40.47 47.56 27.12
CA ALA A 223 41.06 46.60 26.19
C ALA A 223 40.49 45.18 26.38
N SER A 224 40.33 44.75 27.64
CA SER A 224 39.71 43.46 27.96
C SER A 224 38.24 43.40 27.53
N ALA A 225 37.47 44.48 27.72
CA ALA A 225 36.07 44.52 27.32
C ALA A 225 35.90 44.58 25.80
N ALA A 226 36.80 45.26 25.09
CA ALA A 226 36.86 45.27 23.64
C ALA A 226 37.17 43.87 23.08
N ALA A 227 38.17 43.17 23.64
CA ALA A 227 38.49 41.79 23.25
C ALA A 227 37.31 40.83 23.51
N ALA A 228 36.61 40.97 24.64
CA ALA A 228 35.42 40.18 24.93
C ALA A 228 34.28 40.45 23.93
N GLN A 229 34.08 41.70 23.49
CA GLN A 229 33.10 42.02 22.45
C GLN A 229 33.49 41.44 21.10
N GLU A 230 34.75 41.54 20.70
CA GLU A 230 35.25 40.95 19.45
C GLU A 230 35.04 39.43 19.42
N ALA A 231 35.36 38.74 20.53
CA ALA A 231 35.09 37.31 20.67
C ALA A 231 33.59 36.99 20.54
N ALA A 232 32.72 37.79 21.17
CA ALA A 232 31.27 37.60 21.09
C ALA A 232 30.70 37.86 19.69
N VAL A 233 31.25 38.82 18.93
CA VAL A 233 30.88 39.06 17.52
C VAL A 233 31.26 37.86 16.65
N ASN A 234 32.49 37.37 16.79
CA ASN A 234 32.97 36.21 16.03
C ASN A 234 32.14 34.95 16.34
N GLU A 235 31.79 34.75 17.62
CA GLU A 235 30.92 33.65 18.02
C GLU A 235 29.52 33.79 17.42
N ALA A 236 28.89 34.96 17.51
CA ALA A 236 27.56 35.21 16.95
C ALA A 236 27.53 34.96 15.43
N ALA A 237 28.56 35.42 14.70
CA ALA A 237 28.67 35.19 13.25
C ALA A 237 28.84 33.69 12.90
N ALA A 238 29.66 32.96 13.68
CA ALA A 238 29.83 31.53 13.50
C ALA A 238 28.55 30.74 13.81
N VAL A 239 27.81 31.14 14.85
CA VAL A 239 26.52 30.55 15.20
C VAL A 239 25.48 30.82 14.12
N ASP A 240 25.33 32.06 13.62
CA ASP A 240 24.40 32.40 12.54
C ASP A 240 24.66 31.56 11.28
N THR A 241 25.93 31.41 10.89
CA THR A 241 26.31 30.58 9.74
C THR A 241 25.90 29.11 9.94
N ARG A 242 26.12 28.55 11.14
CA ARG A 242 25.68 27.19 11.48
C ARG A 242 24.15 27.06 11.47
N VAL A 243 23.42 28.03 11.99
CA VAL A 243 21.95 28.04 11.99
C VAL A 243 21.41 28.03 10.57
N ARG A 244 21.95 28.88 9.68
CA ARG A 244 21.56 28.90 8.26
C ARG A 244 21.80 27.55 7.59
N ALA A 245 22.95 26.93 7.85
CA ALA A 245 23.26 25.60 7.31
C ALA A 245 22.26 24.55 7.79
N VAL A 246 21.93 24.52 9.09
CA VAL A 246 20.94 23.58 9.66
C VAL A 246 19.54 23.81 9.06
N LEU A 247 19.12 25.06 8.90
CA LEU A 247 17.83 25.37 8.31
C LEU A 247 17.75 24.95 6.83
N ALA A 248 18.80 25.18 6.06
CA ALA A 248 18.89 24.75 4.67
C ALA A 248 18.88 23.22 4.54
N GLN A 249 19.60 22.51 5.42
CA GLN A 249 19.58 21.05 5.49
C GLN A 249 18.19 20.51 5.83
N ARG A 250 17.50 21.12 6.80
CA ARG A 250 16.10 20.79 7.13
C ARG A 250 15.18 20.94 5.92
N ASP A 251 15.26 22.07 5.21
CA ASP A 251 14.39 22.33 4.06
C ASP A 251 14.67 21.36 2.91
N ALA A 252 15.95 21.02 2.68
CA ALA A 252 16.32 19.98 1.71
C ALA A 252 15.78 18.60 2.09
N ALA A 253 15.92 18.21 3.37
CA ALA A 253 15.40 16.94 3.87
C ALA A 253 13.88 16.85 3.77
N ILE A 254 13.15 17.93 4.10
CA ILE A 254 11.68 17.97 3.97
C ILE A 254 11.25 17.79 2.51
N ARG A 255 11.91 18.47 1.57
CA ARG A 255 11.59 18.30 0.13
C ARG A 255 11.88 16.88 -0.35
N SER A 256 13.04 16.30 -0.01
CA SER A 256 13.37 14.91 -0.35
C SER A 256 12.33 13.92 0.16
N LEU A 257 11.92 14.06 1.44
CA LEU A 257 10.88 13.20 2.03
C LEU A 257 9.52 13.37 1.34
N ALA A 258 9.17 14.58 0.92
CA ALA A 258 7.93 14.83 0.18
C ALA A 258 7.97 14.16 -1.21
N ASP A 259 9.11 14.23 -1.90
CA ASP A 259 9.31 13.60 -3.20
C ASP A 259 9.30 12.06 -3.08
N GLU A 260 9.96 11.50 -2.06
CA GLU A 260 9.97 10.07 -1.75
C GLU A 260 8.56 9.53 -1.46
N LEU A 261 7.80 10.21 -0.59
CA LEU A 261 6.41 9.83 -0.29
C LEU A 261 5.51 9.99 -1.52
N GLY A 262 5.71 11.04 -2.32
CA GLY A 262 4.98 11.27 -3.56
C GLY A 262 5.22 10.15 -4.57
N ALA A 263 6.48 9.74 -4.76
CA ALA A 263 6.84 8.62 -5.62
C ALA A 263 6.22 7.31 -5.14
N MET A 264 6.31 7.00 -3.85
CA MET A 264 5.74 5.77 -3.29
C MET A 264 4.22 5.71 -3.42
N LYS A 265 3.52 6.84 -3.27
CA LYS A 265 2.06 6.92 -3.48
C LYS A 265 1.68 6.67 -4.94
N VAL A 266 2.47 7.15 -5.90
CA VAL A 266 2.26 6.90 -7.33
C VAL A 266 2.53 5.43 -7.66
N GLU A 267 3.60 4.84 -7.12
CA GLU A 267 3.93 3.43 -7.32
C GLU A 267 2.87 2.50 -6.74
N LEU A 268 2.38 2.76 -5.52
CA LEU A 268 1.32 1.96 -4.90
C LEU A 268 -0.04 2.10 -5.59
N GLY A 269 -0.28 3.21 -6.29
CA GLY A 269 -1.50 3.40 -7.07
C GLY A 269 -1.48 2.76 -8.46
N ARG A 270 -0.31 2.31 -8.93
CA ARG A 270 -0.13 1.61 -10.21
C ARG A 270 -0.22 0.10 -10.02
#